data_AF-K4HB40-F1
#
_entry.id   AF-K4HB40-F1
#
_cell.length_a   1.000
_cell.length_b   1.000
_cell.length_c   1.000
_cell.angle_alpha   90.00
_cell.angle_beta   90.00
_cell.angle_gamma   90.00
#
_symmetry.space_group_name_H-M   'P 1'
#
loop_
_entity.id
_entity.type
_entity.pdbx_description
1 polymer ?
#
loop_
_entity_poly.entity_id
_entity_poly.type
_entity_poly.pdbx_seq_one_letter_code
_entity_poly.pdbx_strand_id
1 'polypeptide(L)'
;GIEWLNSQSIPTYASELTNELLKKDGKVQAKNTFSGVSYWLVKNKIEVFYPGPGHSQDNVVVWIPNKKILFGGCFIKPNGLGNLSDANLEAWPESAKKLMSRYGNAKLVVPSHSEVGDAS
;
A
#
# COMPACT_ATOMS: atom_id res chain seq x y z
N GLY A 1 13.86 6.40 2.35
CA GLY A 1 13.73 7.50 3.34
C GLY A 1 13.69 7.03 4.79
N ILE A 2 13.30 5.78 5.08
CA ILE A 2 13.11 5.28 6.46
C ILE A 2 14.34 5.49 7.34
N GLU A 3 15.53 5.10 6.88
CA GLU A 3 16.78 5.24 7.65
C GLU A 3 17.04 6.67 8.13
N TRP A 4 16.90 7.64 7.22
CA TRP A 4 17.08 9.05 7.57
C TRP A 4 15.99 9.54 8.54
N LEU A 5 14.71 9.20 8.31
CA LEU A 5 13.63 9.56 9.23
C LEU A 5 13.86 8.98 10.64
N ASN A 6 14.34 7.73 10.69
CA ASN A 6 14.68 7.05 11.94
C ASN A 6 15.82 7.76 12.69
N SER A 7 16.83 8.28 11.98
CA SER A 7 17.94 9.04 12.59
C SER A 7 17.49 10.39 13.14
N GLN A 8 16.43 10.97 12.57
CA GLN A 8 15.78 12.19 13.07
C GLN A 8 14.73 11.92 14.16
N SER A 9 14.60 10.67 14.64
CA SER A 9 13.57 10.25 15.60
C SER A 9 12.13 10.51 15.14
N ILE A 10 11.90 10.60 13.83
CA ILE A 10 10.56 10.70 13.25
C ILE A 10 9.93 9.29 13.19
N PRO A 11 8.70 9.09 13.69
CA PRO A 11 8.03 7.79 13.63
C PRO A 11 7.84 7.31 12.18
N THR A 12 8.32 6.10 11.90
CA THR A 12 8.13 5.39 10.62
C THR A 12 7.24 4.18 10.85
N TYR A 13 6.40 3.86 9.85
CA TYR A 13 5.42 2.77 9.92
C TYR A 13 5.53 1.89 8.68
N ALA A 14 5.42 0.57 8.87
CA ALA A 14 5.31 -0.42 7.80
C ALA A 14 4.44 -1.58 8.26
N SER A 15 3.92 -2.40 7.33
CA SER A 15 3.30 -3.66 7.74
C SER A 15 4.37 -4.60 8.32
N GLU A 16 3.98 -5.56 9.16
CA GLU A 16 4.91 -6.60 9.64
C GLU A 16 5.61 -7.30 8.47
N LEU A 17 4.85 -7.69 7.44
CA LEU A 17 5.37 -8.35 6.24
C LEU A 17 6.36 -7.44 5.47
N THR A 18 6.06 -6.15 5.33
CA THR A 18 6.99 -5.19 4.73
C THR A 18 8.29 -5.12 5.52
N ASN A 19 8.21 -5.05 6.84
CA ASN A 19 9.39 -5.01 7.69
C ASN A 19 10.21 -6.31 7.63
N GLU A 20 9.57 -7.47 7.49
CA GLU A 20 10.24 -8.75 7.27
C GLU A 20 11.00 -8.77 5.94
N LEU A 21 10.38 -8.29 4.85
CA LEU A 21 11.02 -8.18 3.54
C LEU A 21 12.19 -7.17 3.58
N LEU A 22 12.03 -6.01 4.22
CA LEU A 22 13.12 -5.06 4.42
C LEU A 22 14.31 -5.70 5.14
N LYS A 23 14.06 -6.48 6.20
CA LYS A 23 15.11 -7.20 6.94
C LYS A 23 15.81 -8.24 6.07
N LYS A 24 15.04 -9.01 5.29
CA LYS A 24 15.56 -10.02 4.36
C LYS A 24 16.48 -9.38 3.31
N ASP A 25 16.14 -8.18 2.86
CA ASP A 25 16.90 -7.43 1.84
C ASP A 25 18.04 -6.58 2.44
N GLY A 26 18.33 -6.72 3.74
CA GLY A 26 19.37 -5.96 4.43
C GLY A 26 19.09 -4.46 4.51
N LYS A 27 17.83 -4.04 4.47
CA LYS A 27 17.39 -2.64 4.58
C LYS A 27 16.97 -2.29 5.99
N VAL A 28 17.11 -1.00 6.34
CA VAL A 28 16.63 -0.47 7.61
C VAL A 28 15.10 -0.57 7.69
N GLN A 29 14.62 -1.20 8.76
CA GLN A 29 13.20 -1.39 9.03
C GLN A 29 12.53 -0.11 9.56
N ALA A 30 11.21 0.00 9.38
CA ALA A 30 10.41 1.00 10.07
C ALA A 30 10.37 0.71 11.58
N LYS A 31 10.29 1.76 12.41
CA LYS A 31 10.29 1.64 13.88
C LYS A 31 8.98 1.09 14.44
N ASN A 32 7.87 1.30 13.75
CA ASN A 32 6.56 0.82 14.15
C ASN A 32 6.01 -0.12 13.08
N THR A 33 5.40 -1.22 13.52
CA THR A 33 4.72 -2.17 12.65
C THR A 33 3.23 -2.22 12.93
N PHE A 34 2.47 -2.70 11.95
CA PHE A 34 1.08 -3.08 12.10
C PHE A 34 0.80 -4.39 11.37
N SER A 35 -0.23 -5.10 11.82
CA SER A 35 -0.69 -6.36 11.24
C SER A 35 -2.19 -6.35 10.98
N GLY A 36 -2.67 -7.40 10.33
CA GLY A 36 -4.06 -7.53 9.92
C GLY A 36 -4.39 -6.80 8.63
N VAL A 37 -5.68 -6.82 8.28
CA VAL A 37 -6.19 -6.38 6.97
C VAL A 37 -6.40 -4.87 6.88
N SER A 38 -6.71 -4.21 8.01
CA SER A 38 -6.93 -2.77 8.08
C SER A 38 -6.30 -2.21 9.35
N TYR A 39 -5.64 -1.07 9.20
CA TYR A 39 -4.98 -0.35 10.28
C TYR A 39 -5.26 1.15 10.18
N TRP A 40 -5.75 1.76 11.25
CA TRP A 40 -5.93 3.20 11.30
C TRP A 40 -4.66 3.88 11.81
N LEU A 41 -3.86 4.41 10.89
CA LEU A 41 -2.73 5.27 11.26
C LEU A 41 -3.22 6.51 12.00
N VAL A 42 -4.33 7.09 11.53
CA VAL A 42 -5.06 8.15 12.23
C VAL A 42 -6.54 7.82 12.17
N LYS A 43 -7.14 7.53 13.34
CA LYS A 43 -8.54 7.13 13.47
C LYS A 43 -9.47 8.06 12.67
N ASN A 44 -10.27 7.47 11.79
CA ASN A 44 -11.24 8.14 10.91
C ASN A 44 -10.64 9.12 9.88
N LYS A 45 -9.32 9.16 9.69
CA LYS A 45 -8.66 10.09 8.76
C LYS A 45 -7.70 9.42 7.78
N ILE A 46 -6.92 8.44 8.24
CA ILE A 46 -5.94 7.73 7.43
C ILE A 46 -6.03 6.24 7.78
N GLU A 47 -6.56 5.46 6.84
CA GLU A 47 -6.62 4.01 6.90
C GLU A 47 -5.57 3.42 5.98
N VAL A 48 -4.86 2.40 6.45
CA VAL A 48 -4.03 1.51 5.63
C VAL A 48 -4.79 0.21 5.44
N PHE A 49 -4.90 -0.26 4.21
CA PHE A 49 -5.61 -1.49 3.88
C PHE A 49 -4.71 -2.44 3.08
N TYR A 50 -4.74 -3.70 3.46
CA TYR A 50 -4.08 -4.79 2.76
C TYR A 50 -5.09 -5.56 1.92
N PRO A 51 -5.11 -5.39 0.58
CA PRO A 51 -6.04 -6.11 -0.30
C PRO A 51 -5.67 -7.58 -0.49
N GLY A 52 -4.42 -7.95 -0.17
CA GLY A 52 -3.80 -9.22 -0.52
C GLY A 52 -2.59 -9.01 -1.44
N PRO A 53 -1.84 -10.08 -1.78
CA PRO A 53 -0.67 -10.00 -2.64
C PRO A 53 -1.01 -9.48 -4.05
N GLY A 54 -0.07 -8.77 -4.66
CA GLY A 54 -0.22 -8.24 -6.01
C GLY A 54 1.13 -7.88 -6.61
N HIS A 55 1.47 -6.59 -6.65
CA HIS A 55 2.78 -6.14 -7.11
C HIS A 55 3.93 -6.69 -6.23
N SER A 56 3.65 -6.86 -4.94
CA SER A 56 4.52 -7.54 -4.00
C SER A 56 3.66 -8.37 -3.03
N GLN A 57 4.29 -9.19 -2.18
CA GLN A 57 3.57 -9.92 -1.13
C GLN A 57 2.99 -9.00 -0.06
N ASP A 58 3.57 -7.81 0.13
CA ASP A 58 3.32 -6.92 1.26
C ASP A 58 2.61 -5.62 0.90
N ASN A 59 2.22 -5.43 -0.37
CA ASN A 59 1.66 -4.17 -0.83
C ASN A 59 0.43 -3.75 -0.01
N VAL A 60 0.39 -2.49 0.42
CA VAL A 60 -0.78 -1.87 1.04
C VAL A 60 -1.23 -0.65 0.26
N VAL A 61 -2.49 -0.28 0.43
CA VAL A 61 -3.04 0.99 -0.06
C VAL A 61 -3.37 1.89 1.14
N VAL A 62 -3.47 3.19 0.89
CA VAL A 62 -3.86 4.18 1.92
C VAL A 62 -5.13 4.89 1.49
N TRP A 63 -6.12 4.92 2.39
CA TRP A 63 -7.43 5.52 2.17
C TRP A 63 -7.65 6.75 3.06
N ILE A 64 -8.14 7.82 2.45
CA ILE A 64 -8.49 9.09 3.11
C ILE A 64 -10.02 9.28 2.99
N PRO A 65 -10.82 8.84 3.98
CA PRO A 65 -12.28 8.71 3.86
C PRO A 65 -12.99 10.04 3.65
N ASN A 66 -12.58 11.10 4.35
CA ASN A 66 -13.24 12.42 4.26
C ASN A 66 -13.06 13.09 2.89
N LYS A 67 -12.05 12.70 2.12
CA LYS A 67 -11.80 13.19 0.76
C LYS A 67 -12.12 12.16 -0.32
N LYS A 68 -12.37 10.90 0.07
CA LYS A 68 -12.50 9.75 -0.83
C LYS A 68 -11.29 9.59 -1.75
N ILE A 69 -10.09 9.74 -1.21
CA ILE A 69 -8.83 9.59 -1.96
C ILE A 69 -8.20 8.25 -1.60
N LEU A 70 -7.85 7.47 -2.63
CA LEU A 70 -7.12 6.22 -2.51
C LEU A 70 -5.70 6.41 -3.06
N PHE A 71 -4.69 6.31 -2.21
CA PHE A 71 -3.32 6.12 -2.65
C PHE A 71 -3.09 4.62 -2.90
N GLY A 72 -3.04 4.24 -4.17
CA GLY A 72 -2.92 2.87 -4.61
C GLY A 72 -1.48 2.37 -4.73
N GLY A 73 -0.51 3.29 -4.67
CA GLY A 73 0.90 2.96 -4.77
C GLY A 73 1.23 2.19 -6.04
N CYS A 74 2.16 1.24 -5.94
CA CYS A 74 2.58 0.39 -7.05
C CYS A 74 1.60 -0.75 -7.37
N PHE A 75 0.55 -0.94 -6.55
CA PHE A 75 -0.48 -1.96 -6.77
C PHE A 75 -1.41 -1.56 -7.92
N ILE A 76 -1.69 -0.27 -8.10
CA ILE A 76 -2.50 0.26 -9.21
C ILE A 76 -1.60 0.45 -10.44
N LYS A 77 -1.93 -0.27 -11.52
CA LYS A 77 -1.11 -0.39 -12.73
C LYS A 77 -2.00 -0.36 -14.00
N PRO A 78 -2.53 0.81 -14.40
CA PRO A 78 -3.49 0.89 -15.52
C PRO A 78 -2.86 0.59 -16.88
N ASN A 79 -1.58 0.93 -17.08
CA ASN A 79 -0.90 0.87 -18.38
C ASN A 79 0.07 -0.32 -18.49
N GLY A 80 -0.09 -1.35 -17.66
CA GLY A 80 0.77 -2.53 -17.60
C GLY A 80 1.38 -2.77 -16.22
N LEU A 81 1.59 -4.05 -15.89
CA LEU A 81 1.95 -4.48 -14.52
C LEU A 81 3.36 -4.07 -14.09
N GLY A 82 4.26 -3.80 -15.03
CA GLY A 82 5.65 -3.39 -14.74
C GLY A 82 6.54 -4.56 -14.32
N ASN A 83 7.45 -4.35 -13.36
CA ASN A 83 8.32 -5.40 -12.84
C ASN A 83 7.51 -6.44 -12.06
N LEU A 84 7.74 -7.73 -12.35
CA LEU A 84 7.02 -8.87 -11.79
C LEU A 84 7.89 -9.76 -10.88
N SER A 85 9.15 -9.38 -10.61
CA SER A 85 10.11 -10.19 -9.83
C SER A 85 9.55 -10.65 -8.48
N ASP A 86 8.79 -9.78 -7.82
CA ASP A 86 8.23 -10.01 -6.47
C ASP A 86 6.71 -10.12 -6.50
N ALA A 87 6.12 -10.09 -7.70
CA ALA A 87 4.68 -10.06 -7.89
C ALA A 87 4.05 -11.44 -7.67
N ASN A 88 2.82 -11.44 -7.16
CA ASN A 88 1.98 -12.62 -7.08
C ASN A 88 0.87 -12.53 -8.13
N LEU A 89 1.15 -13.00 -9.34
CA LEU A 89 0.23 -12.90 -10.48
C LEU A 89 -1.07 -13.70 -10.29
N GLU A 90 -1.01 -14.80 -9.54
CA GLU A 90 -2.17 -15.64 -9.26
C GLU A 90 -3.15 -14.94 -8.30
N ALA A 91 -2.62 -14.28 -7.26
CA ALA A 91 -3.43 -13.59 -6.26
C ALA A 91 -3.89 -12.18 -6.69
N TRP A 92 -3.13 -11.50 -7.55
CA TRP A 92 -3.36 -10.09 -7.90
C TRP A 92 -4.81 -9.81 -8.38
N PRO A 93 -5.42 -10.61 -9.28
CA PRO A 93 -6.78 -10.36 -9.73
C PRO A 93 -7.80 -10.37 -8.58
N GLU A 94 -7.65 -11.26 -7.61
CA GLU A 94 -8.54 -11.35 -6.46
C GLU A 94 -8.30 -10.20 -5.46
N SER A 95 -7.04 -9.83 -5.23
CA SER A 95 -6.69 -8.65 -4.44
C SER A 95 -7.26 -7.37 -5.07
N ALA A 96 -7.24 -7.25 -6.40
CA ALA A 96 -7.79 -6.11 -7.11
C ALA A 96 -9.32 -6.04 -6.97
N LYS A 97 -10.02 -7.17 -7.08
CA LYS A 97 -11.47 -7.24 -6.83
C LYS A 97 -11.85 -6.81 -5.41
N LYS A 98 -11.09 -7.25 -4.39
CA LYS A 98 -11.29 -6.81 -3.00
C LYS A 98 -11.12 -5.32 -2.84
N LEU A 99 -10.10 -4.74 -3.49
CA LEU A 99 -9.85 -3.32 -3.48
C LEU A 99 -10.99 -2.53 -4.13
N MET A 100 -11.43 -2.95 -5.32
CA MET A 100 -12.55 -2.33 -6.04
C MET A 100 -13.87 -2.43 -5.26
N SER A 101 -14.15 -3.57 -4.64
CA SER A 101 -15.34 -3.75 -3.81
C SER A 101 -15.37 -2.82 -2.60
N ARG A 102 -14.21 -2.61 -1.95
CA ARG A 102 -14.11 -1.76 -0.75
C ARG A 102 -14.08 -0.27 -1.05
N TYR A 103 -13.38 0.14 -2.11
CA TYR A 103 -13.11 1.55 -2.42
C TYR A 103 -13.58 1.98 -3.82
N GLY A 104 -14.55 1.27 -4.41
CA GLY A 104 -15.16 1.64 -5.69
C GLY A 104 -15.91 2.99 -5.67
N ASN A 105 -16.00 3.64 -4.51
CA ASN A 105 -16.53 5.00 -4.36
C ASN A 105 -15.44 6.08 -4.28
N ALA A 106 -14.17 5.74 -4.57
CA ALA A 106 -13.07 6.69 -4.60
C ALA A 106 -13.34 7.81 -5.62
N LYS A 107 -13.07 9.06 -5.22
CA LYS A 107 -13.11 10.22 -6.10
C LYS A 107 -11.79 10.42 -6.84
N LEU A 108 -10.68 10.07 -6.19
CA LEU A 108 -9.34 10.13 -6.77
C LEU A 108 -8.59 8.85 -6.41
N VAL A 109 -7.90 8.29 -7.41
CA VAL A 109 -6.98 7.18 -7.26
C VAL A 109 -5.60 7.65 -7.68
N VAL A 110 -4.64 7.55 -6.76
CA VAL A 110 -3.26 8.02 -6.94
C VAL A 110 -2.32 6.80 -7.06
N PRO A 111 -1.95 6.41 -8.29
CA PRO A 111 -0.94 5.38 -8.54
C PRO A 111 0.49 5.93 -8.38
N SER A 112 1.48 5.05 -8.21
CA SER A 112 2.90 5.46 -8.09
C SER A 112 3.56 5.88 -9.41
N HIS A 113 3.05 5.40 -10.56
CA HIS A 113 3.77 5.46 -11.84
C HIS A 113 2.89 5.83 -13.04
N SER A 114 1.74 6.46 -12.80
CA SER A 114 0.86 6.98 -13.85
C SER A 114 0.15 8.22 -13.34
N GLU A 115 -0.61 8.87 -14.21
CA GLU A 115 -1.41 10.05 -13.82
C GLU A 115 -2.49 9.67 -12.80
N VAL A 116 -2.93 10.68 -12.04
CA VAL A 116 -4.06 10.55 -11.10
C VAL A 116 -5.33 10.31 -11.90
N GLY A 117 -6.12 9.32 -11.47
CA GLY A 117 -7.42 9.00 -12.05
C GLY A 117 -8.53 9.03 -11.02
N ASP A 118 -9.64 8.37 -11.34
CA ASP A 118 -10.76 8.13 -10.46
C ASP A 118 -11.06 6.61 -10.36
N ALA A 119 -12.27 6.24 -9.94
CA ALA A 119 -12.67 4.84 -9.77
C ALA A 119 -13.24 4.18 -11.04
N SER A 120 -13.29 4.89 -12.17
CA SER A 120 -13.82 4.37 -13.45
C SER A 120 -12.82 3.55 -14.26
#